data_AF-A0A7C2F2Z5-F1
#
_entry.id   AF-A0A7C2F2Z5-F1
#
_cell.length_a   1.000
_cell.length_b   1.000
_cell.length_c   1.000
_cell.angle_alpha   90.00
_cell.angle_beta   90.00
_cell.angle_gamma   90.00
#
_symmetry.space_group_name_H-M   'P 1'
#
loop_
_entity.id
_entity.type
_entity.pdbx_description
1 polymer ?
#
loop_
_entity_poly.entity_id
_entity_poly.type
_entity_poly.pdbx_seq_one_letter_code
_entity_poly.pdbx_strand_id
1 'polypeptide(L)'
;MNSSASGATTLGTRSSLRRSPSCSNGSGRPLRKTNSTPSSRASLPVSSTPIRPPKSWPARCSGPLSARDTIACVTQQRIRVWFRKGERVRFISHLDILRHWERAIRRAGLPLAYSQGFTPHPKIAFAAPLPLGFTAEAEVMDVTLTERVDLAEFRRRLSEQTTDDLAIVDVREVPLSAPPPQAALLWADYEAEVPFPPEEAERRVAEFLAADAWPYTDTKRERPRTYDLRGAVAWLAVRPAPSGSVLAMRLQADQDVTARPEHVVEALFPGVSPSRVTRTGVVLREAMPAIDAWRAKGRFQ
;
A
#
# COMPACT_ATOMS: atom_id res chain seq x y z
N MET A 1 3.90 22.83 63.50
CA MET A 1 3.55 23.99 64.35
C MET A 1 3.38 25.20 63.44
N ASN A 2 2.17 25.78 63.47
CA ASN A 2 1.65 27.05 62.89
C ASN A 2 1.76 27.24 61.36
N SER A 3 0.70 27.15 60.55
CA SER A 3 -0.57 27.92 60.45
C SER A 3 -0.38 29.39 59.98
N SER A 4 -0.81 29.70 58.74
CA SER A 4 -1.93 30.63 58.39
C SER A 4 -1.44 32.07 58.07
N ALA A 5 -2.00 32.91 57.20
CA ALA A 5 -3.17 32.93 56.31
C ALA A 5 -3.05 34.14 55.33
N SER A 6 -3.95 34.17 54.31
CA SER A 6 -4.59 35.37 53.71
C SER A 6 -3.73 36.35 52.88
N GLY A 7 -4.19 36.98 51.79
CA GLY A 7 -5.47 37.14 51.10
C GLY A 7 -5.17 37.98 49.83
N ALA A 8 -5.90 37.86 48.71
CA ALA A 8 -7.18 38.52 48.41
C ALA A 8 -7.04 39.64 47.34
N THR A 9 -7.76 39.47 46.21
CA THR A 9 -8.51 40.49 45.40
C THR A 9 -7.67 41.55 44.63
N THR A 10 -7.97 42.06 43.41
CA THR A 10 -9.23 42.34 42.69
C THR A 10 -8.96 42.75 41.22
N LEU A 11 -9.96 42.48 40.37
CA LEU A 11 -10.37 42.96 39.03
C LEU A 11 -9.64 44.14 38.32
N GLY A 12 -9.69 44.09 36.97
CA GLY A 12 -9.50 45.26 36.10
C GLY A 12 -9.77 45.04 34.60
N THR A 13 -11.00 45.30 34.19
CA THR A 13 -11.67 45.20 32.88
C THR A 13 -11.15 46.13 31.75
N ARG A 14 -11.34 45.74 30.46
CA ARG A 14 -11.82 46.53 29.27
C ARG A 14 -11.28 45.91 27.97
N SER A 15 -12.10 45.27 27.12
CA SER A 15 -13.01 45.80 26.09
C SER A 15 -12.40 46.81 25.10
N SER A 16 -12.27 46.41 23.83
CA SER A 16 -12.44 47.31 22.68
C SER A 16 -12.75 46.54 21.40
N LEU A 17 -14.03 46.52 21.04
CA LEU A 17 -14.47 46.46 19.64
C LEU A 17 -13.88 47.65 18.88
N ARG A 18 -13.33 47.43 17.67
CA ARG A 18 -13.39 48.44 16.61
C ARG A 18 -13.70 47.79 15.27
N ARG A 19 -14.73 48.35 14.65
CA ARG A 19 -15.23 48.13 13.30
C ARG A 19 -14.28 48.73 12.25
N SER A 20 -14.48 48.23 11.04
CA SER A 20 -13.94 48.57 9.71
C SER A 20 -13.72 50.05 9.40
N PRO A 21 -12.97 50.30 8.31
CA PRO A 21 -13.44 51.22 7.28
C PRO A 21 -13.47 50.59 5.87
N SER A 22 -14.51 50.97 5.13
CA SER A 22 -14.71 50.78 3.69
C SER A 22 -13.98 51.85 2.86
N CYS A 23 -13.63 51.52 1.61
CA CYS A 23 -13.47 52.34 0.38
C CYS A 23 -12.35 51.71 -0.47
N SER A 24 -12.28 51.74 -1.80
CA SER A 24 -13.19 51.91 -2.93
C SER A 24 -12.30 51.78 -4.19
N ASN A 25 -12.86 51.21 -5.26
CA ASN A 25 -12.46 51.32 -6.69
C ASN A 25 -11.13 50.72 -7.19
N GLY A 26 -11.25 49.94 -8.28
CA GLY A 26 -10.13 49.46 -9.09
C GLY A 26 -10.62 48.63 -10.29
N SER A 27 -11.05 49.32 -11.33
CA SER A 27 -11.56 48.86 -12.63
C SER A 27 -10.81 47.67 -13.30
N GLY A 28 -11.54 46.62 -13.67
CA GLY A 28 -11.12 45.58 -14.62
C GLY A 28 -12.01 45.57 -15.86
N ARG A 29 -11.49 46.03 -17.00
CA ARG A 29 -12.12 46.01 -18.32
C ARG A 29 -12.38 44.56 -18.80
N PRO A 30 -13.48 44.30 -19.53
CA PRO A 30 -13.74 42.99 -20.14
C PRO A 30 -13.02 42.85 -21.49
N LEU A 31 -12.27 41.76 -21.68
CA LEU A 31 -11.72 41.39 -22.99
C LEU A 31 -12.75 40.58 -23.78
N ARG A 32 -13.03 41.14 -24.96
CA ARG A 32 -14.01 40.77 -25.97
C ARG A 32 -13.62 39.43 -26.63
N LYS A 33 -14.57 38.50 -26.76
CA LYS A 33 -14.48 37.37 -27.70
C LYS A 33 -14.65 37.90 -29.12
N THR A 34 -13.71 37.62 -30.01
CA THR A 34 -13.91 37.73 -31.46
C THR A 34 -13.31 36.51 -32.14
N ASN A 35 -14.18 35.73 -32.79
CA ASN A 35 -13.83 34.70 -33.76
C ASN A 35 -13.20 35.33 -35.01
N SER A 36 -12.15 34.72 -35.56
CA SER A 36 -11.89 34.68 -37.00
C SER A 36 -10.81 33.63 -37.34
N THR A 37 -11.24 32.59 -38.06
CA THR A 37 -10.45 31.72 -38.97
C THR A 37 -10.37 32.43 -40.34
N PRO A 38 -9.61 31.99 -41.38
CA PRO A 38 -8.79 30.77 -41.48
C PRO A 38 -7.39 30.98 -42.10
N SER A 39 -6.52 29.97 -41.98
CA SER A 39 -5.35 29.85 -42.85
C SER A 39 -5.05 28.38 -43.17
N SER A 40 -4.88 28.15 -44.46
CA SER A 40 -4.70 26.90 -45.19
C SER A 40 -3.44 26.13 -44.79
N ARG A 41 -3.57 24.80 -44.61
CA ARG A 41 -2.44 23.87 -44.73
C ARG A 41 -2.81 22.70 -45.64
N ALA A 42 -1.87 22.43 -46.54
CA ALA A 42 -1.93 21.46 -47.61
C ALA A 42 -2.14 20.02 -47.11
N SER A 43 -2.98 19.30 -47.85
CA SER A 43 -3.34 17.90 -47.65
C SER A 43 -2.26 16.96 -48.22
N LEU A 44 -1.74 16.05 -47.40
CA LEU A 44 -1.02 14.86 -47.86
C LEU A 44 -2.01 13.71 -48.05
N PRO A 45 -1.80 12.80 -49.02
CA PRO A 45 -2.75 11.73 -49.32
C PRO A 45 -2.73 10.66 -48.20
N VAL A 46 -3.89 10.45 -47.57
CA VAL A 46 -4.15 9.34 -46.66
C VAL A 46 -4.46 8.10 -47.49
N SER A 47 -3.56 7.11 -47.49
CA SER A 47 -3.82 5.80 -48.10
C SER A 47 -4.86 5.05 -47.26
N SER A 48 -6.07 4.92 -47.80
CA SER A 48 -7.16 4.13 -47.24
C SER A 48 -6.99 2.64 -47.59
N THR A 49 -6.08 1.95 -46.92
CA THR A 49 -6.09 0.48 -46.92
C THR A 49 -6.73 0.01 -45.61
N PRO A 50 -7.94 -0.58 -45.63
CA PRO A 50 -8.56 -1.07 -44.40
C PRO A 50 -7.76 -2.27 -43.87
N ILE A 51 -7.20 -2.14 -42.67
CA ILE A 51 -6.60 -3.25 -41.92
C ILE A 51 -7.73 -4.21 -41.57
N ARG A 52 -7.80 -5.34 -42.28
CA ARG A 52 -8.73 -6.43 -41.96
C ARG A 52 -8.25 -7.12 -40.68
N PRO A 53 -9.12 -7.33 -39.67
CA PRO A 53 -8.77 -8.17 -38.53
C PRO A 53 -8.59 -9.63 -39.01
N PRO A 54 -7.62 -10.38 -38.46
CA PRO A 54 -7.45 -11.79 -38.78
C PRO A 54 -8.71 -12.57 -38.39
N LYS A 55 -9.19 -13.42 -39.31
CA LYS A 55 -10.48 -14.13 -39.24
C LYS A 55 -10.50 -15.33 -38.27
N SER A 56 -9.45 -15.56 -37.48
CA SER A 56 -9.45 -16.64 -36.49
C SER A 56 -8.40 -16.38 -35.42
N TRP A 57 -8.77 -16.63 -34.17
CA TRP A 57 -7.86 -16.69 -33.03
C TRP A 57 -7.22 -18.08 -33.02
N PRO A 58 -5.89 -18.22 -32.88
CA PRO A 58 -5.32 -19.54 -32.72
C PRO A 58 -5.78 -20.11 -31.37
N ALA A 59 -6.28 -21.34 -31.43
CA ALA A 59 -6.54 -22.18 -30.29
C ALA A 59 -5.30 -22.25 -29.38
N ARG A 60 -5.55 -22.38 -28.06
CA ARG A 60 -4.60 -22.76 -26.99
C ARG A 60 -3.15 -22.93 -27.46
N CYS A 61 -2.28 -22.00 -27.08
CA CYS A 61 -0.85 -22.11 -27.31
C CYS A 61 -0.29 -23.39 -26.65
N SER A 62 -0.13 -24.45 -27.45
CA SER A 62 0.50 -25.72 -27.09
C SER A 62 1.65 -26.04 -28.04
N GLY A 63 2.46 -25.04 -28.40
CA GLY A 63 3.67 -25.18 -29.21
C GLY A 63 4.92 -24.73 -28.43
N PRO A 64 6.11 -25.26 -28.75
CA PRO A 64 7.35 -24.85 -28.10
C PRO A 64 7.64 -23.36 -28.37
N LEU A 65 8.11 -22.66 -27.34
CA LEU A 65 8.48 -21.25 -27.40
C LEU A 65 9.54 -21.02 -28.50
N SER A 66 9.48 -19.86 -29.18
CA SER A 66 10.52 -19.51 -30.16
C SER A 66 11.89 -19.42 -29.47
N ALA A 67 12.99 -19.54 -30.23
CA ALA A 67 14.34 -19.40 -29.66
C ALA A 67 14.54 -18.06 -28.93
N ARG A 68 13.90 -16.97 -29.40
CA ARG A 68 13.91 -15.65 -28.74
C ARG A 68 13.15 -15.66 -27.42
N ASP A 69 11.98 -16.29 -27.37
CA ASP A 69 11.18 -16.41 -26.16
C ASP A 69 11.83 -17.34 -25.12
N THR A 70 12.54 -18.36 -25.61
CA THR A 70 13.31 -19.30 -24.79
C THR A 70 14.51 -18.58 -24.16
N ILE A 71 15.28 -17.81 -24.93
CA ILE A 71 16.42 -17.03 -24.42
C ILE A 71 15.92 -15.96 -23.41
N ALA A 72 14.81 -15.28 -23.70
CA ALA A 72 14.23 -14.27 -22.81
C ALA A 72 13.71 -14.85 -21.48
N CYS A 73 13.31 -16.13 -21.45
CA CYS A 73 12.94 -16.84 -20.22
C CYS A 73 14.17 -17.18 -19.36
N VAL A 74 15.31 -17.48 -19.99
CA VAL A 74 16.57 -17.84 -19.30
C VAL A 74 17.27 -16.61 -18.71
N THR A 75 17.05 -15.42 -19.26
CA THR A 75 17.62 -14.16 -18.74
C THR A 75 16.74 -13.44 -17.73
N GLN A 76 15.46 -13.80 -17.59
CA GLN A 76 14.56 -13.15 -16.64
C GLN A 76 15.02 -13.35 -15.20
N GLN A 77 14.92 -12.28 -14.41
CA GLN A 77 15.22 -12.29 -12.99
C GLN A 77 14.03 -11.69 -12.23
N ARG A 78 13.66 -12.26 -11.09
CA ARG A 78 12.66 -11.66 -10.20
C ARG A 78 13.32 -11.30 -8.88
N ILE A 79 13.21 -10.03 -8.52
CA ILE A 79 13.79 -9.47 -7.30
C ILE A 79 12.65 -9.04 -6.40
N ARG A 80 12.62 -9.59 -5.19
CA ARG A 80 11.76 -9.12 -4.11
C ARG A 80 12.42 -7.94 -3.41
N VAL A 81 11.66 -6.88 -3.22
CA VAL A 81 12.08 -5.62 -2.62
C VAL A 81 11.23 -5.38 -1.39
N TRP A 82 11.88 -5.14 -0.26
CA TRP A 82 11.26 -4.61 0.94
C TRP A 82 11.46 -3.11 0.96
N PHE A 83 10.40 -2.35 1.20
CA PHE A 83 10.46 -0.89 1.21
C PHE A 83 9.61 -0.30 2.33
N ARG A 84 9.99 0.90 2.75
CA ARG A 84 9.23 1.71 3.72
C ARG A 84 8.22 2.59 2.98
N LYS A 85 7.06 2.84 3.59
CA LYS A 85 6.12 3.91 3.23
C LYS A 85 6.00 4.86 4.42
N GLY A 86 6.68 5.99 4.32
CA GLY A 86 6.78 6.99 5.37
C GLY A 86 5.56 7.90 5.52
N GLU A 87 5.65 8.79 6.50
CA GLU A 87 4.58 9.67 6.94
C GLU A 87 4.15 10.67 5.87
N ARG A 88 5.09 11.27 5.13
CA ARG A 88 4.76 12.33 4.15
C ARG A 88 3.99 11.79 2.96
N VAL A 89 4.10 10.49 2.69
CA VAL A 89 3.45 9.79 1.58
C VAL A 89 2.29 8.91 2.03
N ARG A 90 1.85 8.99 3.29
CA ARG A 90 0.82 8.09 3.84
C ARG A 90 -0.53 8.17 3.10
N PHE A 91 -0.84 9.32 2.51
CA PHE A 91 -2.07 9.57 1.74
C PHE A 91 -1.93 9.30 0.24
N ILE A 92 -0.79 8.78 -0.23
CA ILE A 92 -0.63 8.36 -1.62
C ILE A 92 -1.39 7.04 -1.84
N SER A 93 -2.19 7.01 -2.91
CA SER A 93 -2.98 5.83 -3.29
C SER A 93 -2.09 4.67 -3.73
N HIS A 94 -2.60 3.44 -3.65
CA HIS A 94 -1.87 2.27 -4.13
C HIS A 94 -1.48 2.36 -5.61
N LEU A 95 -2.36 2.92 -6.46
CA LEU A 95 -2.07 3.11 -7.89
C LEU A 95 -0.94 4.11 -8.12
N ASP A 96 -0.85 5.16 -7.30
CA ASP A 96 0.21 6.14 -7.42
C ASP A 96 1.54 5.61 -6.88
N ILE A 97 1.53 4.72 -5.88
CA ILE A 97 2.70 3.95 -5.45
C ILE A 97 3.20 3.05 -6.59
N LEU A 98 2.31 2.31 -7.26
CA LEU A 98 2.64 1.51 -8.44
C LEU A 98 3.32 2.34 -9.54
N ARG A 99 2.73 3.48 -9.89
CA ARG A 99 3.27 4.42 -10.89
C ARG A 99 4.61 5.03 -10.46
N HIS A 100 4.76 5.31 -9.16
CA HIS A 100 6.02 5.79 -8.60
C HIS A 100 7.13 4.77 -8.82
N TRP A 101 6.89 3.51 -8.42
CA TRP A 101 7.89 2.45 -8.55
C TRP A 101 8.24 2.15 -10.01
N GLU A 102 7.25 2.12 -10.91
CA GLU A 102 7.52 1.99 -12.34
C GLU A 102 8.48 3.10 -12.83
N ARG A 103 8.19 4.36 -12.49
CA ARG A 103 9.04 5.50 -12.89
C ARG A 103 10.41 5.44 -12.25
N ALA A 104 10.52 5.07 -10.97
CA ALA A 104 11.79 4.96 -10.26
C ALA A 104 12.69 3.89 -10.91
N ILE A 105 12.14 2.70 -11.18
CA ILE A 105 12.86 1.60 -11.82
C ILE A 105 13.32 2.00 -13.24
N ARG A 106 12.45 2.68 -14.01
CA ARG A 106 12.81 3.17 -15.34
C ARG A 106 13.91 4.24 -15.30
N ARG A 107 13.84 5.20 -14.37
CA ARG A 107 14.88 6.24 -14.21
C ARG A 107 16.21 5.66 -13.73
N ALA A 108 16.17 4.57 -12.97
CA ALA A 108 17.35 3.83 -12.54
C ALA A 108 18.04 3.07 -13.70
N GLY A 109 17.45 3.10 -14.91
CA GLY A 109 17.97 2.34 -16.06
C GLY A 109 17.87 0.84 -15.84
N LEU A 110 16.97 0.37 -14.99
CA LEU A 110 16.79 -1.05 -14.72
C LEU A 110 15.88 -1.69 -15.79
N PRO A 111 16.20 -2.92 -16.23
CA PRO A 111 15.57 -3.57 -17.38
C PRO A 111 14.21 -4.20 -16.98
N LEU A 112 13.24 -3.35 -16.64
CA LEU A 112 11.91 -3.76 -16.19
C LEU A 112 11.17 -4.58 -17.26
N ALA A 113 10.69 -5.77 -16.89
CA ALA A 113 9.86 -6.59 -17.75
C ALA A 113 8.41 -6.09 -17.79
N TYR A 114 7.77 -6.27 -18.94
CA TYR A 114 6.37 -5.91 -19.18
C TYR A 114 5.55 -7.15 -19.56
N SER A 115 4.23 -7.08 -19.34
CA SER A 115 3.29 -8.09 -19.84
C SER A 115 3.21 -8.06 -21.36
N GLN A 116 2.88 -9.20 -21.95
CA GLN A 116 2.62 -9.31 -23.39
C GLN A 116 1.17 -8.90 -23.70
N GLY A 117 0.92 -8.26 -24.83
CA GLY A 117 -0.41 -7.86 -25.29
C GLY A 117 -0.51 -6.40 -25.74
N PHE A 118 -1.73 -5.93 -26.01
CA PHE A 118 -2.01 -4.60 -26.55
C PHE A 118 -1.77 -3.45 -25.55
N THR A 119 -1.82 -3.76 -24.24
CA THR A 119 -1.53 -2.80 -23.16
C THR A 119 -0.46 -3.41 -22.25
N PRO A 120 0.83 -3.16 -22.50
CA PRO A 120 1.90 -3.71 -21.67
C PRO A 120 1.89 -3.05 -20.29
N HIS A 121 1.76 -3.86 -19.25
CA HIS A 121 1.83 -3.44 -17.86
C HIS A 121 3.17 -3.86 -17.24
N PRO A 122 3.79 -3.04 -16.39
CA PRO A 122 5.03 -3.41 -15.72
C PRO A 122 4.81 -4.65 -14.85
N LYS A 123 5.74 -5.60 -14.88
CA LYS A 123 5.70 -6.80 -14.04
C LYS A 123 6.18 -6.48 -12.62
N ILE A 124 5.36 -5.73 -11.90
CA ILE A 124 5.52 -5.40 -10.48
C ILE A 124 4.31 -5.96 -9.72
N ALA A 125 4.55 -6.77 -8.68
CA ALA A 125 3.50 -7.39 -7.87
C ALA A 125 3.70 -7.05 -6.40
N PHE A 126 2.69 -6.51 -5.73
CA PHE A 126 2.74 -6.19 -4.29
C PHE A 126 2.19 -7.34 -3.45
N ALA A 127 2.63 -7.46 -2.20
CA ALA A 127 2.06 -8.43 -1.25
C ALA A 127 0.60 -8.09 -0.90
N ALA A 128 0.34 -6.84 -0.51
CA ALA A 128 -1.00 -6.36 -0.26
C ALA A 128 -1.08 -4.85 -0.50
N PRO A 129 -2.25 -4.33 -0.92
CA PRO A 129 -2.48 -2.90 -0.89
C PRO A 129 -2.45 -2.41 0.56
N LEU A 130 -1.78 -1.28 0.79
CA LEU A 130 -1.83 -0.59 2.07
C LEU A 130 -2.96 0.45 2.04
N PRO A 131 -3.87 0.48 3.04
CA PRO A 131 -4.91 1.49 3.12
C PRO A 131 -4.38 2.93 3.12
N LEU A 132 -5.22 3.87 2.70
CA LEU A 132 -4.89 5.30 2.78
C LEU A 132 -4.70 5.74 4.22
N GLY A 133 -3.73 6.62 4.46
CA GLY A 133 -3.40 7.13 5.80
C GLY A 133 -2.44 6.23 6.59
N PHE A 134 -2.21 4.99 6.14
CA PHE A 134 -1.30 4.08 6.82
C PHE A 134 0.15 4.34 6.40
N THR A 135 1.06 4.11 7.34
CA THR A 135 2.50 4.01 7.08
C THR A 135 2.93 2.55 7.14
N ALA A 136 4.12 2.24 6.63
CA ALA A 136 4.65 0.88 6.70
C ALA A 136 6.17 0.87 6.73
N GLU A 137 6.76 -0.08 7.44
CA GLU A 137 8.23 -0.19 7.57
C GLU A 137 8.84 -1.26 6.66
N ALA A 138 8.05 -2.26 6.25
CA ALA A 138 8.54 -3.38 5.45
C ALA A 138 7.47 -3.93 4.49
N GLU A 139 6.99 -3.08 3.59
CA GLU A 139 6.13 -3.50 2.48
C GLU A 139 6.92 -4.31 1.46
N VAL A 140 6.24 -5.25 0.79
CA VAL A 140 6.89 -6.16 -0.16
C VAL A 140 6.34 -5.97 -1.55
N MET A 141 7.25 -5.87 -2.52
CA MET A 141 6.95 -6.00 -3.93
C MET A 141 7.94 -6.94 -4.64
N ASP A 142 7.50 -7.64 -5.66
CA ASP A 142 8.34 -8.38 -6.59
C ASP A 142 8.42 -7.61 -7.91
N VAL A 143 9.65 -7.38 -8.38
CA VAL A 143 9.97 -6.74 -9.67
C VAL A 143 10.58 -7.79 -10.58
N THR A 144 10.01 -7.96 -11.78
CA THR A 144 10.59 -8.85 -12.80
C THR A 144 11.40 -8.03 -13.80
N LEU A 145 12.63 -8.46 -14.07
CA LEU A 145 13.58 -7.88 -15.01
C LEU A 145 13.76 -8.78 -16.22
N THR A 146 14.02 -8.21 -17.40
CA THR A 146 14.26 -8.95 -18.64
C THR A 146 15.66 -9.57 -18.73
N GLU A 147 16.59 -9.04 -17.96
CA GLU A 147 17.98 -9.50 -17.85
C GLU A 147 18.42 -9.49 -16.38
N ARG A 148 19.49 -10.23 -16.08
CA ARG A 148 20.02 -10.32 -14.73
C ARG A 148 20.82 -9.07 -14.37
N VAL A 149 20.57 -8.55 -13.18
CA VAL A 149 21.30 -7.44 -12.56
C VAL A 149 21.83 -7.92 -11.21
N ASP A 150 23.05 -7.50 -10.87
CA ASP A 150 23.60 -7.73 -9.54
C ASP A 150 22.70 -7.07 -8.47
N LEU A 151 22.47 -7.75 -7.34
CA LEU A 151 21.54 -7.27 -6.31
C LEU A 151 22.01 -5.98 -5.63
N ALA A 152 23.32 -5.84 -5.40
CA ALA A 152 23.86 -4.62 -4.79
C ALA A 152 23.73 -3.44 -5.76
N GLU A 153 24.00 -3.67 -7.05
CA GLU A 153 23.81 -2.65 -8.08
C GLU A 153 22.34 -2.29 -8.29
N PHE A 154 21.44 -3.27 -8.31
CA PHE A 154 20.00 -3.04 -8.36
C PHE A 154 19.56 -2.15 -7.19
N ARG A 155 19.95 -2.51 -5.96
CA ARG A 155 19.62 -1.75 -4.76
C ARG A 155 20.16 -0.32 -4.84
N ARG A 156 21.43 -0.14 -5.22
CA ARG A 156 22.07 1.17 -5.32
C ARG A 156 21.34 2.08 -6.31
N ARG A 157 21.18 1.62 -7.56
CA ARG A 157 20.52 2.41 -8.62
C ARG A 157 19.09 2.75 -8.27
N LEU A 158 18.32 1.82 -7.71
CA LEU A 158 16.93 2.09 -7.34
C LEU A 158 16.86 3.04 -6.13
N SER A 159 17.74 2.91 -5.15
CA SER A 159 17.79 3.80 -3.98
C SER A 159 18.03 5.26 -4.38
N GLU A 160 18.90 5.50 -5.36
CA GLU A 160 19.17 6.84 -5.92
C GLU A 160 17.95 7.50 -6.56
N GLN A 161 16.90 6.73 -6.88
CA GLN A 161 15.65 7.22 -7.49
C GLN A 161 14.49 7.35 -6.50
N THR A 162 14.72 7.04 -5.22
CA THR A 162 13.74 7.04 -4.13
C THR A 162 14.08 8.07 -3.06
N THR A 163 13.12 8.39 -2.20
CA THR A 163 13.31 9.23 -1.02
C THR A 163 13.22 8.38 0.24
N ASP A 164 13.58 8.95 1.39
CA ASP A 164 13.43 8.29 2.69
C ASP A 164 12.01 7.78 2.94
N ASP A 165 10.98 8.51 2.49
CA ASP A 165 9.59 8.10 2.60
C ASP A 165 9.22 6.87 1.75
N LEU A 166 10.04 6.49 0.77
CA LEU A 166 9.90 5.29 -0.07
C LEU A 166 11.22 4.50 -0.12
N ALA A 167 11.94 4.45 1.00
CA ALA A 167 13.27 3.86 1.08
C ALA A 167 13.26 2.34 0.88
N ILE A 168 14.29 1.83 0.21
CA ILE A 168 14.53 0.40 0.07
C ILE A 168 15.21 -0.13 1.33
N VAL A 169 14.57 -1.12 1.96
CA VAL A 169 15.05 -1.77 3.18
C VAL A 169 15.94 -2.97 2.85
N ASP A 170 15.46 -3.86 1.99
CA ASP A 170 16.17 -5.07 1.58
C ASP A 170 15.80 -5.48 0.15
N VAL A 171 16.67 -6.24 -0.51
CA VAL A 171 16.39 -6.85 -1.82
C VAL A 171 16.90 -8.27 -1.86
N ARG A 172 16.13 -9.19 -2.45
CA ARG A 172 16.52 -10.60 -2.62
C ARG A 172 16.06 -11.13 -3.95
N GLU A 173 16.86 -11.99 -4.57
CA GLU A 173 16.40 -12.75 -5.72
C GLU A 173 15.41 -13.83 -5.26
N VAL A 174 14.32 -14.00 -6.02
CA VAL A 174 13.33 -15.05 -5.80
C VAL A 174 13.16 -15.88 -7.09
N PRO A 175 13.07 -17.22 -7.01
CA PRO A 175 12.89 -18.06 -8.19
C PRO A 175 11.66 -17.65 -8.98
N LEU A 176 11.71 -17.62 -10.32
CA LEU A 176 10.55 -17.24 -11.16
C LEU A 176 9.32 -18.13 -10.92
N SER A 177 9.53 -19.38 -10.51
CA SER A 177 8.48 -20.36 -10.19
C SER A 177 7.80 -20.13 -8.84
N ALA A 178 8.39 -19.34 -7.93
CA ALA A 178 7.78 -19.12 -6.62
C ALA A 178 6.47 -18.34 -6.74
N PRO A 179 5.52 -18.51 -5.80
CA PRO A 179 4.27 -17.75 -5.83
C PRO A 179 4.52 -16.24 -5.76
N PRO A 180 3.69 -15.42 -6.42
CA PRO A 180 3.74 -13.97 -6.27
C PRO A 180 3.47 -13.59 -4.80
N PRO A 181 3.95 -12.42 -4.34
CA PRO A 181 3.92 -12.08 -2.92
C PRO A 181 2.50 -12.03 -2.37
N GLN A 182 1.52 -11.60 -3.16
CA GLN A 182 0.10 -11.63 -2.79
C GLN A 182 -0.45 -13.04 -2.50
N ALA A 183 -0.01 -14.04 -3.27
CA ALA A 183 -0.42 -15.43 -3.04
C ALA A 183 0.35 -16.08 -1.89
N ALA A 184 1.54 -15.57 -1.58
CA ALA A 184 2.36 -16.04 -0.48
C ALA A 184 1.98 -15.38 0.87
N LEU A 185 1.24 -14.27 0.88
CA LEU A 185 0.93 -13.54 2.11
C LEU A 185 0.10 -14.39 3.09
N LEU A 186 0.53 -14.45 4.34
CA LEU A 186 -0.15 -15.16 5.43
C LEU A 186 -0.60 -14.21 6.52
N TRP A 187 0.33 -13.37 6.99
CA TRP A 187 0.10 -12.47 8.11
C TRP A 187 0.64 -11.07 7.84
N ALA A 188 0.07 -10.08 8.50
CA ALA A 188 0.60 -8.73 8.53
C ALA A 188 0.68 -8.24 9.98
N ASP A 189 1.80 -7.62 10.31
CA ASP A 189 2.08 -7.04 11.62
C ASP A 189 1.76 -5.55 11.60
N TYR A 190 1.03 -5.09 12.61
CA TYR A 190 0.59 -3.71 12.73
C TYR A 190 0.88 -3.15 14.12
N GLU A 191 1.10 -1.85 14.16
CA GLU A 191 1.04 -1.02 15.35
C GLU A 191 -0.05 0.04 15.16
N ALA A 192 -0.98 0.13 16.11
CA ALA A 192 -2.09 1.07 16.07
C ALA A 192 -2.13 1.92 17.36
N GLU A 193 -2.11 3.24 17.21
CA GLU A 193 -2.15 4.19 18.33
C GLU A 193 -3.58 4.46 18.77
N VAL A 194 -3.86 4.24 20.07
CA VAL A 194 -5.18 4.44 20.69
C VAL A 194 -5.08 5.34 21.93
N PRO A 195 -6.07 6.21 22.17
CA PRO A 195 -6.03 7.21 23.24
C PRO A 195 -6.49 6.64 24.60
N PHE A 196 -6.03 5.45 24.95
CA PHE A 196 -6.38 4.78 26.21
C PHE A 196 -5.14 4.49 27.06
N PRO A 197 -5.24 4.61 28.40
CA PRO A 197 -4.16 4.21 29.29
C PRO A 197 -3.80 2.72 29.12
N PRO A 198 -2.52 2.34 29.32
CA PRO A 198 -2.08 0.95 29.17
C PRO A 198 -2.91 -0.05 29.98
N GLU A 199 -3.24 0.28 31.23
CA GLU A 199 -4.02 -0.60 32.11
C GLU A 199 -5.42 -0.92 31.56
N GLU A 200 -6.10 0.08 30.99
CA GLU A 200 -7.40 -0.13 30.35
C GLU A 200 -7.26 -0.96 29.07
N ALA A 201 -6.26 -0.64 28.25
CA ALA A 201 -6.02 -1.37 27.01
C ALA A 201 -5.65 -2.84 27.27
N GLU A 202 -4.79 -3.11 28.25
CA GLU A 202 -4.38 -4.45 28.66
C GLU A 202 -5.58 -5.29 29.14
N ARG A 203 -6.46 -4.70 29.96
CA ARG A 203 -7.67 -5.37 30.42
C ARG A 203 -8.57 -5.80 29.25
N ARG A 204 -8.83 -4.89 28.30
CA ARG A 204 -9.69 -5.20 27.14
C ARG A 204 -9.03 -6.21 26.19
N VAL A 205 -7.72 -6.10 25.99
CA VAL A 205 -6.95 -7.08 25.21
C VAL A 205 -6.99 -8.46 25.86
N ALA A 206 -6.87 -8.55 27.18
CA ALA A 206 -6.96 -9.81 27.90
C ALA A 206 -8.35 -10.45 27.77
N GLU A 207 -9.42 -9.67 27.91
CA GLU A 207 -10.81 -10.12 27.69
C GLU A 207 -11.00 -10.64 26.26
N PHE A 208 -10.55 -9.89 25.26
CA PHE A 208 -10.62 -10.30 23.86
C PHE A 208 -9.85 -11.59 23.58
N LEU A 209 -8.62 -11.71 24.08
CA LEU A 209 -7.77 -12.88 23.84
C LEU A 209 -8.28 -14.14 24.55
N ALA A 210 -8.99 -13.99 25.66
CA ALA A 210 -9.61 -15.07 26.43
C ALA A 210 -10.90 -15.61 25.81
N ALA A 211 -11.54 -14.87 24.91
CA ALA A 211 -12.71 -15.35 24.18
C ALA A 211 -12.32 -16.45 23.17
N ASP A 212 -13.16 -17.47 23.01
CA ASP A 212 -12.96 -18.54 22.03
C ASP A 212 -13.22 -18.07 20.59
N ALA A 213 -14.20 -17.16 20.42
CA ALA A 213 -14.57 -16.58 19.15
C ALA A 213 -15.09 -15.15 19.35
N TRP A 214 -14.83 -14.28 18.37
CA TRP A 214 -15.33 -12.91 18.35
C TRP A 214 -15.91 -12.59 16.97
N PRO A 215 -17.19 -12.89 16.72
CA PRO A 215 -17.83 -12.59 15.44
C PRO A 215 -17.84 -11.08 15.18
N TYR A 216 -17.24 -10.67 14.06
CA TYR A 216 -17.23 -9.28 13.63
C TYR A 216 -17.85 -9.14 12.25
N THR A 217 -18.77 -8.18 12.10
CA THR A 217 -19.42 -7.87 10.82
C THR A 217 -18.95 -6.52 10.32
N ASP A 218 -18.21 -6.50 9.21
CA ASP A 218 -17.79 -5.27 8.56
C ASP A 218 -18.98 -4.69 7.77
N THR A 219 -19.71 -3.76 8.39
CA THR A 219 -20.85 -3.06 7.80
C THR A 219 -20.46 -1.91 6.88
N LYS A 220 -19.18 -1.51 6.85
CA LYS A 220 -18.68 -0.41 6.01
C LYS A 220 -18.48 -0.85 4.55
N ARG A 221 -18.58 -2.15 4.26
CA ARG A 221 -18.56 -2.71 2.91
C ARG A 221 -19.94 -2.65 2.26
N GLU A 222 -19.97 -2.47 0.93
CA GLU A 222 -21.20 -2.58 0.12
C GLU A 222 -21.94 -3.91 0.36
N ARG A 223 -21.19 -4.97 0.66
CA ARG A 223 -21.70 -6.26 1.12
C ARG A 223 -21.08 -6.57 2.48
N PRO A 224 -21.89 -6.61 3.56
CA PRO A 224 -21.40 -6.95 4.88
C PRO A 224 -20.76 -8.34 4.86
N ARG A 225 -19.58 -8.46 5.48
CA ARG A 225 -18.89 -9.73 5.64
C ARG A 225 -18.69 -9.99 7.12
N THR A 226 -19.20 -11.13 7.57
CA THR A 226 -18.97 -11.62 8.93
C THR A 226 -17.84 -12.63 8.91
N TYR A 227 -16.93 -12.51 9.88
CA TYR A 227 -15.85 -13.47 10.10
C TYR A 227 -15.48 -13.48 11.59
N ASP A 228 -14.82 -14.53 12.04
CA ASP A 228 -14.29 -14.58 13.40
C ASP A 228 -13.02 -13.73 13.50
N LEU A 229 -13.12 -12.60 14.20
CA LEU A 229 -12.01 -11.68 14.40
C LEU A 229 -10.97 -12.26 15.37
N ARG A 230 -11.40 -13.06 16.35
CA ARG A 230 -10.49 -13.65 17.33
C ARG A 230 -9.56 -14.66 16.69
N GLY A 231 -10.11 -15.56 15.87
CA GLY A 231 -9.33 -16.53 15.09
C GLY A 231 -8.38 -15.90 14.08
N ALA A 232 -8.68 -14.68 13.59
CA ALA A 232 -7.84 -13.95 12.67
C ALA A 232 -6.69 -13.16 13.34
N VAL A 233 -6.62 -13.13 14.67
CA VAL A 233 -5.56 -12.49 15.46
C VAL A 233 -4.61 -13.56 16.01
N ALA A 234 -3.38 -13.59 15.50
CA ALA A 234 -2.37 -14.55 15.97
C ALA A 234 -1.82 -14.15 17.35
N TRP A 235 -1.54 -12.86 17.53
CA TRP A 235 -1.17 -12.28 18.83
C TRP A 235 -1.53 -10.80 18.85
N LEU A 236 -1.72 -10.27 20.05
CA LEU A 236 -2.06 -8.89 20.34
C LEU A 236 -1.41 -8.49 21.67
N ALA A 237 -0.72 -7.35 21.69
CA ALA A 237 -0.02 -6.85 22.85
C ALA A 237 -0.19 -5.33 22.96
N VAL A 238 -0.12 -4.82 24.19
CA VAL A 238 -0.17 -3.39 24.49
C VAL A 238 1.24 -2.91 24.79
N ARG A 239 1.59 -1.73 24.27
CA ARG A 239 2.78 -0.99 24.64
C ARG A 239 2.40 0.41 25.10
N PRO A 240 3.02 0.93 26.17
CA PRO A 240 2.77 2.28 26.63
C PRO A 240 3.25 3.32 25.61
N ALA A 241 2.48 4.39 25.43
CA ALA A 241 2.84 5.52 24.59
C ALA A 241 2.48 6.85 25.28
N PRO A 242 3.13 7.97 24.92
CA PRO A 242 2.88 9.27 25.57
C PRO A 242 1.41 9.74 25.50
N SER A 243 0.70 9.39 24.43
CA SER A 243 -0.69 9.78 24.15
C SER A 243 -1.71 8.67 24.47
N GLY A 244 -1.31 7.62 25.18
CA GLY A 244 -2.15 6.47 25.50
C GLY A 244 -1.39 5.16 25.34
N SER A 245 -1.78 4.37 24.34
CA SER A 245 -1.22 3.04 24.12
C SER A 245 -1.03 2.75 22.64
N VAL A 246 -0.08 1.87 22.33
CA VAL A 246 0.08 1.24 21.03
C VAL A 246 -0.35 -0.21 21.12
N LEU A 247 -1.30 -0.60 20.28
CA LEU A 247 -1.66 -2.00 20.08
C LEU A 247 -0.74 -2.58 19.00
N ALA A 248 0.17 -3.47 19.40
CA ALA A 248 0.95 -4.27 18.48
C ALA A 248 0.19 -5.57 18.21
N MET A 249 0.03 -5.96 16.94
CA MET A 249 -0.78 -7.11 16.56
C MET A 249 -0.29 -7.80 15.30
N ARG A 250 -0.55 -9.10 15.20
CA ARG A 250 -0.41 -9.89 13.97
C ARG A 250 -1.77 -10.38 13.51
N LEU A 251 -2.13 -10.00 12.29
CA LEU A 251 -3.45 -10.25 11.71
C LEU A 251 -3.34 -11.12 10.46
N GLN A 252 -4.31 -12.01 10.28
CA GLN A 252 -4.42 -12.85 9.08
C GLN A 252 -4.64 -11.96 7.86
N ALA A 253 -3.88 -12.22 6.81
CA ALA A 253 -3.86 -11.42 5.58
C ALA A 253 -3.75 -12.29 4.32
N ASP A 254 -4.22 -13.53 4.39
CA ASP A 254 -4.23 -14.45 3.25
C ASP A 254 -5.46 -14.23 2.34
N GLN A 255 -5.66 -15.15 1.40
CA GLN A 255 -6.75 -15.06 0.41
C GLN A 255 -8.13 -15.34 1.01
N ASP A 256 -8.19 -16.02 2.16
CA ASP A 256 -9.46 -16.38 2.79
C ASP A 256 -9.93 -15.22 3.67
N VAL A 257 -9.06 -14.72 4.55
CA VAL A 257 -9.38 -13.66 5.52
C VAL A 257 -8.31 -12.58 5.52
N THR A 258 -8.77 -11.33 5.39
CA THR A 258 -7.94 -10.14 5.57
C THR A 258 -8.49 -9.34 6.75
N ALA A 259 -7.97 -9.63 7.94
CA ALA A 259 -8.28 -8.88 9.14
C ALA A 259 -7.59 -7.50 9.11
N ARG A 260 -8.27 -6.49 9.67
CA ARG A 260 -7.80 -5.12 9.67
C ARG A 260 -7.58 -4.64 11.10
N PRO A 261 -6.54 -3.83 11.36
CA PRO A 261 -6.30 -3.29 12.70
C PRO A 261 -7.47 -2.41 13.15
N GLU A 262 -8.14 -1.73 12.22
CA GLU A 262 -9.32 -0.92 12.51
C GLU A 262 -10.48 -1.75 13.10
N HIS A 263 -10.64 -3.01 12.66
CA HIS A 263 -11.67 -3.91 13.18
C HIS A 263 -11.34 -4.37 14.59
N VAL A 264 -10.06 -4.62 14.88
CA VAL A 264 -9.58 -4.96 16.23
C VAL A 264 -9.79 -3.77 17.18
N VAL A 265 -9.43 -2.57 16.75
CA VAL A 265 -9.63 -1.35 17.55
C VAL A 265 -11.12 -1.11 17.82
N GLU A 266 -11.98 -1.23 16.82
CA GLU A 266 -13.43 -1.07 16.98
C GLU A 266 -14.03 -2.13 17.93
N ALA A 267 -13.56 -3.38 17.85
CA ALA A 267 -14.02 -4.45 18.71
C ALA A 267 -13.62 -4.23 20.19
N LEU A 268 -12.40 -3.76 20.44
CA LEU A 268 -11.91 -3.46 21.78
C LEU A 268 -12.49 -2.15 22.32
N PHE A 269 -12.62 -1.14 21.47
CA PHE A 269 -13.00 0.22 21.82
C PHE A 269 -14.07 0.74 20.83
N PRO A 270 -15.35 0.42 21.05
CA PRO A 270 -16.43 0.81 20.15
C PRO A 270 -16.47 2.32 19.90
N GLY A 271 -16.59 2.72 18.63
CA GLY A 271 -16.62 4.11 18.20
C GLY A 271 -15.26 4.81 18.13
N VAL A 272 -14.15 4.11 18.39
CA VAL A 272 -12.80 4.67 18.34
C VAL A 272 -12.08 4.25 17.07
N SER A 273 -11.46 5.22 16.41
CA SER A 273 -10.54 4.97 15.30
C SER A 273 -9.09 5.20 15.76
N PRO A 274 -8.14 4.35 15.33
CA PRO A 274 -6.73 4.55 15.64
C PRO A 274 -6.25 5.86 15.00
N SER A 275 -5.49 6.65 15.76
CA SER A 275 -4.98 7.94 15.28
C SER A 275 -3.87 7.76 14.24
N ARG A 276 -3.07 6.70 14.40
CA ARG A 276 -2.04 6.28 13.47
C ARG A 276 -2.00 4.76 13.38
N VAL A 277 -1.76 4.26 12.17
CA VAL A 277 -1.53 2.84 11.92
C VAL A 277 -0.27 2.68 11.07
N THR A 278 0.60 1.80 11.54
CA THR A 278 1.86 1.44 10.87
C THR A 278 1.86 -0.06 10.63
N ARG A 279 2.00 -0.51 9.38
CA ARG A 279 2.30 -1.92 9.11
C ARG A 279 3.80 -2.15 9.29
N THR A 280 4.19 -2.87 10.34
CA THR A 280 5.60 -3.08 10.68
C THR A 280 6.23 -4.22 9.87
N GLY A 281 5.42 -5.12 9.31
CA GLY A 281 5.91 -6.17 8.43
C GLY A 281 4.81 -7.06 7.85
N VAL A 282 5.23 -7.96 6.96
CA VAL A 282 4.39 -9.02 6.40
C VAL A 282 5.10 -10.36 6.50
N VAL A 283 4.32 -11.40 6.78
CA VAL A 283 4.81 -12.79 6.81
C VAL A 283 4.33 -13.47 5.54
N LEU A 284 5.30 -13.89 4.73
CA LEU A 284 5.06 -14.63 3.51
C LEU A 284 5.34 -16.11 3.76
N ARG A 285 4.53 -16.98 3.15
CA ARG A 285 4.80 -18.40 3.04
C ARG A 285 6.12 -18.59 2.32
N GLU A 286 7.08 -19.20 2.99
CA GLU A 286 8.31 -19.62 2.33
C GLU A 286 8.00 -20.71 1.32
N ALA A 287 8.61 -20.60 0.13
CA ALA A 287 8.56 -21.68 -0.84
C ALA A 287 9.33 -22.86 -0.24
N MET A 288 8.64 -23.96 0.05
CA MET A 288 9.25 -25.21 0.49
C MET A 288 9.31 -26.13 -0.73
N PRO A 289 10.49 -26.27 -1.38
CA PRO A 289 10.58 -26.97 -2.67
C PRO A 289 10.02 -28.39 -2.63
N ALA A 290 10.17 -29.08 -1.49
CA ALA A 290 9.63 -30.41 -1.27
C ALA A 290 8.09 -30.44 -1.28
N ILE A 291 7.43 -29.47 -0.62
CA ILE A 291 5.98 -29.37 -0.56
C ILE A 291 5.41 -28.98 -1.92
N ASP A 292 6.04 -28.02 -2.60
CA ASP A 292 5.61 -27.58 -3.93
C ASP A 292 5.77 -28.70 -4.98
N ALA A 293 6.88 -29.43 -4.94
CA ALA A 293 7.10 -30.61 -5.78
C ALA A 293 6.11 -31.75 -5.47
N TRP A 294 5.66 -31.87 -4.23
CA TRP A 294 4.65 -32.85 -3.82
C TRP A 294 3.24 -32.48 -4.25
N ARG A 295 2.84 -31.20 -4.09
CA ARG A 295 1.56 -30.67 -4.57
C ARG A 295 1.41 -30.79 -6.08
N ALA A 296 2.49 -30.53 -6.83
CA ALA A 296 2.53 -30.74 -8.27
C ALA A 296 2.29 -32.21 -8.68
N LYS A 297 2.59 -33.16 -7.79
CA LYS A 297 2.34 -34.60 -7.99
C LYS A 297 0.97 -35.08 -7.47
N GLY A 298 0.13 -34.18 -6.94
CA GLY A 298 -1.25 -34.47 -6.51
C GLY A 298 -1.38 -35.38 -5.29
N ARG A 299 -0.35 -35.51 -4.45
CA ARG A 299 -0.32 -36.46 -3.32
C ARG A 299 -0.71 -35.89 -1.96
N PHE A 300 -1.18 -34.65 -1.92
CA PHE A 300 -1.63 -34.00 -0.68
C PHE A 300 -2.87 -33.16 -1.01
N GLN A 301 -4.06 -33.70 -0.71
CA GLN A 301 -5.31 -32.95 -0.57
C GLN A 301 -5.59 -32.81 0.92
#